data_AF-N2BKW2-F1
#
_entry.id   AF-N2BKW2-F1
#
_cell.length_a   1.000
_cell.length_b   1.000
_cell.length_c   1.000
_cell.angle_alpha   90.00
_cell.angle_beta   90.00
_cell.angle_gamma   90.00
#
_symmetry.space_group_name_H-M   'P 1'
#
loop_
_entity.id
_entity.type
_entity.pdbx_description
1 polymer ?
#
loop_
_entity_poly.entity_id
_entity_poly.type
_entity_poly.pdbx_seq_one_letter_code
_entity_poly.pdbx_strand_id
1 'polypeptide(L)'
;MNSTPHFYKHFDDDGLEWKAKKIKNVRIEHARINQINKARAKSKPLISHKQIAGNNPAKAKLLRKEKLANNGYEVIFKITSSAKNTKQLSAHLNYISRQGILELLDSDLNLYTDNSQLTDCLENYQNGYVIPNENKKERRETYNMVFSMRDYDDCDAVSLKNAAFETIKNLYPNAHFVLAFHNDTDNPHRHICLKATNNDGSRIDIKKADCTTIRKTFAENLNKRGVYALATRKQDSIRGDNLPTISQKP
;
A
#
# COMPACT_ATOMS: atom_id res chain seq x y z
N MET A 1 -46.98 -18.67 -38.16
CA MET A 1 -46.01 -17.57 -38.41
C MET A 1 -45.68 -16.95 -37.06
N ASN A 2 -44.50 -17.25 -36.53
CA ASN A 2 -44.04 -16.79 -35.21
C ASN A 2 -43.50 -15.37 -35.31
N SER A 3 -44.10 -14.42 -34.59
CA SER A 3 -43.45 -13.14 -34.29
C SER A 3 -42.67 -13.28 -32.98
N THR A 4 -41.35 -13.16 -33.05
CA THR A 4 -40.47 -13.05 -31.88
C THR A 4 -40.68 -11.71 -31.18
N PRO A 5 -40.87 -11.66 -29.84
CA PRO A 5 -40.93 -10.40 -29.12
C PRO A 5 -39.52 -9.81 -28.98
N HIS A 6 -39.37 -8.56 -29.43
CA HIS A 6 -38.18 -7.75 -29.22
C HIS A 6 -38.11 -7.34 -27.75
N PHE A 7 -37.16 -7.89 -26.98
CA PHE A 7 -36.84 -7.41 -25.65
C PHE A 7 -36.05 -6.10 -25.75
N TYR A 8 -36.74 -4.96 -25.71
CA TYR A 8 -36.09 -3.74 -25.24
C TYR A 8 -35.91 -3.87 -23.73
N LYS A 9 -34.65 -3.93 -23.28
CA LYS A 9 -34.34 -3.74 -21.86
C LYS A 9 -34.76 -2.32 -21.48
N HIS A 10 -35.92 -2.17 -20.86
CA HIS A 10 -36.20 -1.01 -20.04
C HIS A 10 -35.15 -1.00 -18.93
N PHE A 11 -34.29 0.01 -18.97
CA PHE A 11 -33.43 0.33 -17.84
C PHE A 11 -34.24 1.26 -16.96
N ASP A 12 -34.46 0.85 -15.72
CA ASP A 12 -35.14 1.63 -14.69
C ASP A 12 -34.41 2.98 -14.51
N ASP A 13 -35.15 4.03 -14.13
CA ASP A 13 -34.59 5.39 -13.94
C ASP A 13 -33.38 5.40 -12.99
N ASP A 14 -33.36 4.49 -12.01
CA ASP A 14 -32.26 4.25 -11.07
C ASP A 14 -30.95 3.83 -11.78
N GLY A 15 -31.05 3.08 -12.88
CA GLY A 15 -29.91 2.62 -13.67
C GLY A 15 -29.29 3.72 -14.53
N LEU A 16 -30.10 4.70 -14.96
CA LEU A 16 -29.62 5.91 -15.66
C LEU A 16 -29.02 6.90 -14.67
N GLU A 17 -29.62 7.06 -13.48
CA GLU A 17 -29.07 7.86 -12.40
C GLU A 17 -27.73 7.29 -11.91
N TRP A 18 -27.61 5.96 -11.76
CA TRP A 18 -26.36 5.29 -11.37
C TRP A 18 -25.22 5.54 -12.38
N LYS A 19 -25.49 5.47 -13.69
CA LYS A 19 -24.50 5.78 -14.73
C LYS A 19 -24.12 7.26 -14.74
N ALA A 20 -25.09 8.17 -14.57
CA ALA A 20 -24.83 9.60 -14.50
C ALA A 20 -24.01 9.97 -13.25
N LYS A 21 -24.28 9.33 -12.11
CA LYS A 21 -23.53 9.47 -10.85
C LYS A 21 -22.11 8.90 -10.96
N LYS A 22 -21.92 7.79 -11.67
CA LYS A 22 -20.61 7.23 -12.02
C LYS A 22 -19.78 8.20 -12.88
N ILE A 23 -20.38 8.81 -13.91
CA ILE A 23 -19.72 9.81 -14.76
C ILE A 23 -19.39 11.08 -13.95
N LYS A 24 -20.29 11.54 -13.08
CA LYS A 24 -20.08 12.72 -12.22
C LYS A 24 -18.98 12.49 -11.18
N ASN A 25 -18.94 11.30 -10.56
CA ASN A 25 -17.90 10.91 -9.59
C ASN A 25 -16.53 10.74 -10.25
N VAL A 26 -16.48 10.11 -11.44
CA VAL A 26 -15.26 10.06 -12.26
C VAL A 26 -14.79 11.48 -12.62
N ARG A 27 -15.71 12.41 -12.90
CA ARG A 27 -15.38 13.80 -13.25
C ARG A 27 -14.91 14.63 -12.04
N ILE A 28 -15.44 14.38 -10.83
CA ILE A 28 -14.98 14.98 -9.57
C ILE A 28 -13.59 14.46 -9.20
N GLU A 29 -13.34 13.17 -9.37
CA GLU A 29 -12.03 12.56 -9.11
C GLU A 29 -10.98 13.06 -10.10
N HIS A 30 -11.32 13.15 -11.39
CA HIS A 30 -10.44 13.78 -12.38
C HIS A 30 -10.18 15.27 -12.08
N ALA A 31 -11.16 16.00 -11.53
CA ALA A 31 -10.98 17.39 -11.14
C ALA A 31 -10.04 17.52 -9.93
N ARG A 32 -10.17 16.63 -8.93
CA ARG A 32 -9.31 16.58 -7.74
C ARG A 32 -7.88 16.16 -8.08
N ILE A 33 -7.72 15.11 -8.89
CA ILE A 33 -6.43 14.67 -9.45
C ILE A 33 -5.81 15.80 -10.29
N ASN A 34 -6.59 16.51 -11.09
CA ASN A 34 -6.09 17.67 -11.83
C ASN A 34 -5.71 18.85 -10.93
N GLN A 35 -6.37 19.04 -9.80
CA GLN A 35 -6.03 20.07 -8.83
C GLN A 35 -4.71 19.74 -8.10
N ILE A 36 -4.50 18.47 -7.75
CA ILE A 36 -3.25 17.93 -7.20
C ILE A 36 -2.13 18.01 -8.23
N ASN A 37 -2.39 17.66 -9.49
CA ASN A 37 -1.42 17.76 -10.58
C ASN A 37 -1.09 19.22 -10.92
N LYS A 38 -2.05 20.15 -10.85
CA LYS A 38 -1.80 21.60 -10.97
C LYS A 38 -0.99 22.15 -9.79
N ALA A 39 -1.22 21.67 -8.57
CA ALA A 39 -0.40 22.02 -7.41
C ALA A 39 1.04 21.48 -7.58
N ARG A 40 1.20 20.25 -8.06
CA ARG A 40 2.49 19.65 -8.42
C ARG A 40 3.19 20.34 -9.60
N ALA A 41 2.44 20.84 -10.57
CA ALA A 41 2.98 21.62 -11.69
C ALA A 41 3.40 23.04 -11.28
N LYS A 42 2.81 23.59 -10.21
CA LYS A 42 3.20 24.89 -9.61
C LYS A 42 4.35 24.75 -8.62
N SER A 43 4.49 23.62 -7.91
CA SER A 43 5.73 23.31 -7.20
C SER A 43 6.82 23.03 -8.22
N LYS A 44 8.01 23.64 -8.08
CA LYS A 44 9.16 23.27 -8.92
C LYS A 44 9.34 21.74 -8.81
N PRO A 45 9.20 20.97 -9.90
CA PRO A 45 9.54 19.56 -9.82
C PRO A 45 11.02 19.51 -9.40
N LEU A 46 11.32 18.80 -8.32
CA LEU A 46 12.69 18.38 -8.08
C LEU A 46 13.06 17.57 -9.32
N ILE A 47 14.01 18.08 -10.10
CA ILE A 47 14.48 17.40 -11.31
C ILE A 47 14.84 15.99 -10.87
N SER A 48 14.11 15.00 -11.38
CA SER A 48 14.27 13.62 -10.90
C SER A 48 15.74 13.23 -11.05
N HIS A 49 16.28 12.45 -10.11
CA HIS A 49 17.67 12.02 -10.17
C HIS A 49 18.01 11.39 -11.54
N LYS A 50 17.03 10.72 -12.16
CA LYS A 50 17.08 10.15 -13.51
C LYS A 50 17.31 11.20 -14.61
N GLN A 51 16.64 12.36 -14.55
CA GLN A 51 16.84 13.47 -15.48
C GLN A 51 18.19 14.18 -15.26
N ILE A 52 18.64 14.31 -14.00
CA ILE A 52 19.97 14.89 -13.69
C ILE A 52 21.08 13.93 -14.16
N ALA A 53 20.92 12.62 -13.98
CA ALA A 53 21.90 11.62 -14.42
C ALA A 53 22.11 11.62 -15.94
N GLY A 54 21.05 11.85 -16.73
CA GLY A 54 21.14 11.99 -18.18
C GLY A 54 21.89 13.25 -18.63
N ASN A 55 21.74 14.37 -17.91
CA ASN A 55 22.32 15.66 -18.31
C ASN A 55 23.68 15.95 -17.66
N ASN A 56 23.94 15.48 -16.45
CA ASN A 56 25.17 15.70 -15.69
C ASN A 56 25.43 14.56 -14.68
N PRO A 57 26.17 13.50 -15.09
CA PRO A 57 26.40 12.33 -14.26
C PRO A 57 27.22 12.63 -12.99
N ALA A 58 28.13 13.62 -13.03
CA ALA A 58 28.92 14.02 -11.87
C ALA A 58 28.04 14.66 -10.79
N LYS A 59 27.14 15.58 -11.18
CA LYS A 59 26.17 16.18 -10.28
C LYS A 59 25.22 15.14 -9.68
N ALA A 60 24.78 14.19 -10.50
CA ALA A 60 23.94 13.07 -10.05
C ALA A 60 24.66 12.23 -8.97
N LYS A 61 25.94 11.89 -9.17
CA LYS A 61 26.73 11.15 -8.19
C LYS A 61 26.84 11.88 -6.84
N LEU A 62 27.05 13.19 -6.86
CA LEU A 62 27.13 14.01 -5.64
C LEU A 62 25.81 14.02 -4.87
N LEU A 63 24.68 14.27 -5.56
CA LEU A 63 23.34 14.25 -4.96
C LEU A 63 23.01 12.89 -4.35
N ARG A 64 23.40 11.79 -5.01
CA ARG A 64 23.21 10.44 -4.47
C ARG A 64 24.03 10.21 -3.19
N LYS A 65 25.26 10.72 -3.13
CA LYS A 65 26.11 10.65 -1.93
C LYS A 65 25.51 11.44 -0.77
N GLU A 66 25.02 12.65 -1.05
CA GLU A 66 24.33 13.49 -0.06
C GLU A 66 23.04 12.84 0.45
N LYS A 67 22.19 12.33 -0.46
CA LYS A 67 20.96 11.60 -0.10
C LYS A 67 21.28 10.37 0.75
N LEU A 68 22.33 9.61 0.41
CA LEU A 68 22.79 8.48 1.21
C LEU A 68 23.25 8.91 2.62
N ALA A 69 24.05 9.99 2.72
CA ALA A 69 24.51 10.53 3.99
C ALA A 69 23.36 10.96 4.92
N ASN A 70 22.24 11.41 4.33
CA ASN A 70 21.03 11.82 5.04
C ASN A 70 20.01 10.68 5.24
N ASN A 71 20.37 9.42 4.95
CA ASN A 71 19.51 8.23 5.05
C ASN A 71 18.30 8.26 4.09
N GLY A 72 18.36 8.99 2.98
CA GLY A 72 17.24 9.18 2.06
C GLY A 72 16.79 7.96 1.27
N TYR A 73 17.52 6.84 1.36
CA TYR A 73 17.14 5.56 0.73
C TYR A 73 16.59 4.54 1.74
N GLU A 74 16.47 4.91 3.01
CA GLU A 74 16.01 3.99 4.04
C GLU A 74 14.51 3.73 3.94
N VAL A 75 14.16 2.45 3.92
CA VAL A 75 12.77 2.02 4.07
C VAL A 75 12.35 2.10 5.54
N ILE A 76 11.07 2.36 5.73
CA ILE A 76 10.43 2.45 7.03
C ILE A 76 9.37 1.36 7.12
N PHE A 77 9.46 0.58 8.19
CA PHE A 77 8.45 -0.38 8.60
C PHE A 77 8.08 -0.12 10.06
N LYS A 78 6.78 -0.10 10.38
CA LYS A 78 6.26 0.02 11.74
C LYS A 78 5.01 -0.82 11.92
N ILE A 79 4.85 -1.40 13.10
CA ILE A 79 3.53 -1.84 13.59
C ILE A 79 2.97 -0.67 14.39
N THR A 80 1.86 -0.11 13.95
CA THR A 80 1.28 1.13 14.51
C THR A 80 0.18 0.85 15.51
N SER A 81 -0.56 -0.24 15.35
CA SER A 81 -1.68 -0.62 16.21
C SER A 81 -2.07 -2.08 16.03
N SER A 82 -3.11 -2.52 16.72
CA SER A 82 -3.72 -3.84 16.58
C SER A 82 -5.21 -3.74 16.88
N ALA A 83 -6.05 -4.44 16.13
CA ALA A 83 -7.43 -4.69 16.53
C ALA A 83 -7.47 -5.86 17.53
N LYS A 84 -8.31 -5.75 18.54
CA LYS A 84 -8.58 -6.82 19.52
C LYS A 84 -9.85 -7.58 19.19
N ASN A 85 -10.79 -6.97 18.47
CA ASN A 85 -12.08 -7.56 18.13
C ASN A 85 -12.57 -7.04 16.78
N THR A 86 -13.67 -7.61 16.28
CA THR A 86 -14.25 -7.25 14.98
C THR A 86 -14.65 -5.77 14.89
N LYS A 87 -15.13 -5.18 16.00
CA LYS A 87 -15.45 -3.74 16.05
C LYS A 87 -14.23 -2.87 15.79
N GLN A 88 -13.11 -3.17 16.43
CA GLN A 88 -11.85 -2.44 16.21
C GLN A 88 -11.26 -2.71 14.83
N LEU A 89 -11.40 -3.93 14.30
CA LEU A 89 -11.01 -4.26 12.93
C LEU A 89 -11.81 -3.42 11.93
N SER A 90 -13.13 -3.41 12.03
CA SER A 90 -14.01 -2.62 11.17
C SER A 90 -13.67 -1.12 11.24
N ALA A 91 -13.43 -0.58 12.44
CA ALA A 91 -13.00 0.80 12.61
C ALA A 91 -11.65 1.07 11.92
N HIS A 92 -10.70 0.13 11.98
CA HIS A 92 -9.42 0.27 11.32
C HIS A 92 -9.52 0.19 9.80
N LEU A 93 -10.31 -0.75 9.25
CA LEU A 93 -10.58 -0.85 7.80
C LEU A 93 -11.23 0.43 7.26
N ASN A 94 -12.20 0.99 7.99
CA ASN A 94 -12.79 2.30 7.68
C ASN A 94 -11.75 3.43 7.70
N TYR A 95 -10.85 3.44 8.69
CA TYR A 95 -9.80 4.45 8.79
C TYR A 95 -8.82 4.38 7.61
N ILE A 96 -8.27 3.19 7.29
CA ILE A 96 -7.27 3.04 6.24
C ILE A 96 -7.87 3.18 4.83
N SER A 97 -9.16 2.88 4.66
CA SER A 97 -9.87 3.12 3.38
C SER A 97 -10.44 4.52 3.25
N ARG A 98 -10.32 5.39 4.27
CA ARG A 98 -11.04 6.68 4.32
C ARG A 98 -12.53 6.49 4.04
N GLN A 99 -13.16 5.55 4.74
CA GLN A 99 -14.57 5.19 4.57
C GLN A 99 -14.89 4.73 3.13
N GLY A 100 -14.01 3.89 2.57
CA GLY A 100 -14.15 3.35 1.22
C GLY A 100 -13.79 4.30 0.09
N ILE A 101 -13.27 5.50 0.37
CA ILE A 101 -12.77 6.41 -0.67
C ILE A 101 -11.47 5.87 -1.31
N LEU A 102 -10.63 5.23 -0.50
CA LEU A 102 -9.39 4.59 -0.94
C LEU A 102 -9.61 3.09 -1.07
N GLU A 103 -9.10 2.54 -2.16
CA GLU A 103 -9.20 1.12 -2.47
C GLU A 103 -8.47 0.26 -1.44
N LEU A 104 -9.05 -0.91 -1.17
CA LEU A 104 -8.44 -1.98 -0.39
C LEU A 104 -8.14 -3.16 -1.31
N LEU A 105 -6.93 -3.71 -1.21
CA LEU A 105 -6.51 -4.93 -1.90
C LEU A 105 -6.20 -6.01 -0.86
N ASP A 106 -6.86 -7.15 -0.92
CA ASP A 106 -6.59 -8.26 0.01
C ASP A 106 -5.53 -9.26 -0.48
N SER A 107 -5.14 -10.17 0.40
CA SER A 107 -4.14 -11.22 0.20
C SER A 107 -4.46 -12.21 -0.92
N ASP A 108 -5.71 -12.25 -1.38
CA ASP A 108 -6.23 -13.11 -2.43
C ASP A 108 -6.53 -12.31 -3.72
N LEU A 109 -6.10 -11.05 -3.74
CA LEU A 109 -6.21 -10.09 -4.85
C LEU A 109 -7.63 -9.59 -5.12
N ASN A 110 -8.55 -9.71 -4.16
CA ASN A 110 -9.83 -9.02 -4.26
C ASN A 110 -9.65 -7.52 -4.01
N LEU A 111 -10.39 -6.71 -4.78
CA LEU A 111 -10.35 -5.26 -4.72
C LEU A 111 -11.69 -4.72 -4.20
N TYR A 112 -11.64 -3.87 -3.18
CA TYR A 112 -12.79 -3.17 -2.62
C TYR A 112 -12.61 -1.69 -2.89
N THR A 113 -13.51 -1.10 -3.66
CA THR A 113 -13.39 0.25 -4.25
C THR A 113 -14.36 1.26 -3.68
N ASP A 114 -15.31 0.84 -2.85
CA ASP A 114 -16.26 1.74 -2.20
C ASP A 114 -16.73 1.26 -0.82
N ASN A 115 -17.46 2.14 -0.13
CA ASN A 115 -17.92 1.92 1.23
C ASN A 115 -18.88 0.73 1.38
N SER A 116 -19.67 0.40 0.34
CA SER A 116 -20.62 -0.72 0.41
C SER A 116 -19.90 -2.07 0.48
N GLN A 117 -18.69 -2.15 -0.08
CA GLN A 117 -17.86 -3.35 -0.13
C GLN A 117 -16.99 -3.54 1.13
N LEU A 118 -16.99 -2.59 2.07
CA LEU A 118 -16.25 -2.74 3.34
C LEU A 118 -16.84 -3.84 4.23
N THR A 119 -18.14 -4.12 4.10
CA THR A 119 -18.77 -5.26 4.77
C THR A 119 -18.20 -6.57 4.25
N ASP A 120 -18.14 -6.76 2.93
CA ASP A 120 -17.54 -7.95 2.31
C ASP A 120 -16.06 -8.12 2.70
N CYS A 121 -15.31 -7.01 2.74
CA CYS A 121 -13.93 -7.00 3.21
C CYS A 121 -13.83 -7.50 4.66
N LEU A 122 -14.71 -7.03 5.55
CA LEU A 122 -14.76 -7.46 6.94
C LEU A 122 -15.19 -8.94 7.07
N GLU A 123 -16.12 -9.40 6.25
CA GLU A 123 -16.57 -10.80 6.21
C GLU A 123 -15.43 -11.73 5.81
N ASN A 124 -14.56 -11.33 4.87
CA ASN A 124 -13.40 -12.12 4.49
C ASN A 124 -12.38 -12.31 5.65
N TYR A 125 -12.29 -11.37 6.59
CA TYR A 125 -11.52 -11.59 7.82
C TYR A 125 -12.12 -12.66 8.74
N GLN A 126 -13.40 -12.99 8.59
CA GLN A 126 -14.07 -14.01 9.40
C GLN A 126 -13.96 -15.42 8.83
N ASN A 127 -13.42 -15.57 7.61
CA ASN A 127 -13.14 -16.88 7.03
C ASN A 127 -12.11 -17.66 7.88
N GLY A 128 -12.38 -18.96 8.09
CA GLY A 128 -11.58 -19.80 8.97
C GLY A 128 -11.74 -19.42 10.44
N TYR A 129 -10.67 -18.94 11.07
CA TYR A 129 -10.74 -18.48 12.45
C TYR A 129 -11.56 -17.18 12.56
N VAL A 130 -12.64 -17.22 13.34
CA VAL A 130 -13.53 -16.07 13.56
C VAL A 130 -12.94 -15.13 14.62
N ILE A 131 -12.79 -13.86 14.26
CA ILE A 131 -12.42 -12.80 15.21
C ILE A 131 -13.66 -12.50 16.06
N PRO A 132 -13.58 -12.60 17.39
CA PRO A 132 -14.74 -12.37 18.24
C PRO A 132 -15.11 -10.88 18.30
N ASN A 133 -16.39 -10.58 18.50
CA ASN A 133 -16.87 -9.22 18.78
C ASN A 133 -16.44 -8.74 20.18
N GLU A 134 -16.41 -9.64 21.14
CA GLU A 134 -15.96 -9.39 22.50
C GLU A 134 -14.95 -10.46 22.91
N ASN A 135 -13.82 -10.00 23.41
CA ASN A 135 -12.76 -10.89 23.85
C ASN A 135 -13.00 -11.34 25.29
N LYS A 136 -13.09 -12.66 25.50
CA LYS A 136 -13.01 -13.25 26.83
C LYS A 136 -11.63 -13.06 27.48
N LYS A 137 -10.58 -12.96 26.65
CA LYS A 137 -9.20 -12.68 27.06
C LYS A 137 -8.59 -11.68 26.10
N GLU A 138 -7.95 -10.65 26.64
CA GLU A 138 -7.32 -9.62 25.82
C GLU A 138 -6.18 -10.20 24.98
N ARG A 139 -6.36 -10.20 23.65
CA ARG A 139 -5.31 -10.54 22.69
C ARG A 139 -5.43 -9.69 21.43
N ARG A 140 -4.33 -9.62 20.69
CA ARG A 140 -4.28 -8.98 19.37
C ARG A 140 -4.86 -9.93 18.33
N GLU A 141 -5.78 -9.46 17.53
CA GLU A 141 -6.36 -10.21 16.40
C GLU A 141 -5.82 -9.72 15.06
N THR A 142 -5.21 -8.52 15.03
CA THR A 142 -4.45 -8.04 13.87
C THR A 142 -3.12 -7.39 14.24
N TYR A 143 -2.24 -7.32 13.25
CA TYR A 143 -1.10 -6.42 13.24
C TYR A 143 -1.33 -5.35 12.18
N ASN A 144 -1.49 -4.10 12.61
CA ASN A 144 -1.66 -2.97 11.70
C ASN A 144 -0.29 -2.36 11.44
N MET A 145 0.13 -2.37 10.19
CA MET A 145 1.49 -2.09 9.74
C MET A 145 1.52 -0.92 8.78
N VAL A 146 2.62 -0.19 8.78
CA VAL A 146 2.91 0.87 7.82
C VAL A 146 4.23 0.59 7.13
N PHE A 147 4.21 0.64 5.80
CA PHE A 147 5.36 0.58 4.91
C PHE A 147 5.53 1.91 4.20
N SER A 148 6.73 2.49 4.26
CA SER A 148 7.08 3.71 3.52
C SER A 148 8.57 3.78 3.23
N MET A 149 8.99 4.84 2.54
CA MET A 149 10.39 5.11 2.23
C MET A 149 10.66 6.61 2.44
N ARG A 150 11.85 6.95 2.92
CA ARG A 150 12.29 8.36 2.97
C ARG A 150 12.44 8.89 1.54
N ASP A 151 12.26 10.19 1.37
CA ASP A 151 12.55 10.92 0.12
C ASP A 151 11.99 10.21 -1.13
N TYR A 152 10.66 10.05 -1.12
CA TYR A 152 9.83 9.25 -2.02
C TYR A 152 9.99 9.57 -3.52
N ASP A 153 10.61 10.68 -3.90
CA ASP A 153 10.71 11.17 -5.29
C ASP A 153 11.27 10.15 -6.29
N ASP A 154 12.05 9.16 -5.81
CA ASP A 154 12.65 8.10 -6.62
C ASP A 154 11.87 6.77 -6.61
N CYS A 155 10.73 6.68 -5.90
CA CYS A 155 9.91 5.47 -5.79
C CYS A 155 8.52 5.70 -6.39
N ASP A 156 8.18 4.95 -7.43
CA ASP A 156 6.82 4.98 -7.95
C ASP A 156 5.83 4.24 -7.01
N ALA A 157 4.57 4.64 -7.09
CA ALA A 157 3.52 4.12 -6.21
C ALA A 157 3.24 2.62 -6.43
N VAL A 158 3.43 2.13 -7.64
CA VAL A 158 3.14 0.74 -7.99
C VAL A 158 4.23 -0.16 -7.39
N SER A 159 5.50 0.24 -7.49
CA SER A 159 6.62 -0.47 -6.89
C SER A 159 6.49 -0.55 -5.37
N LEU A 160 6.15 0.55 -4.69
CA LEU A 160 5.96 0.53 -3.24
C LEU A 160 4.80 -0.37 -2.82
N LYS A 161 3.67 -0.30 -3.54
CA LYS A 161 2.50 -1.16 -3.30
C LYS A 161 2.88 -2.63 -3.43
N ASN A 162 3.46 -3.00 -4.56
CA ASN A 162 3.76 -4.38 -4.90
C ASN A 162 4.87 -4.95 -3.99
N ALA A 163 5.87 -4.15 -3.64
CA ALA A 163 6.92 -4.58 -2.71
C ALA A 163 6.37 -4.82 -1.30
N ALA A 164 5.48 -3.95 -0.78
CA ALA A 164 4.86 -4.13 0.52
C ALA A 164 3.95 -5.38 0.55
N PHE A 165 3.12 -5.55 -0.48
CA PHE A 165 2.25 -6.71 -0.65
C PHE A 165 3.05 -8.02 -0.70
N GLU A 166 4.06 -8.10 -1.58
CA GLU A 166 4.91 -9.28 -1.73
C GLU A 166 5.67 -9.60 -0.44
N THR A 167 6.11 -8.57 0.31
CA THR A 167 6.82 -8.78 1.57
C THR A 167 5.97 -9.54 2.59
N ILE A 168 4.72 -9.11 2.79
CA ILE A 168 3.83 -9.78 3.74
C ILE A 168 3.39 -11.15 3.21
N LYS A 169 3.06 -11.26 1.92
CA LYS A 169 2.67 -12.55 1.32
C LYS A 169 3.78 -13.59 1.39
N ASN A 170 5.05 -13.20 1.21
CA ASN A 170 6.17 -14.14 1.28
C ASN A 170 6.47 -14.60 2.73
N LEU A 171 6.39 -13.68 3.69
CA LEU A 171 6.70 -14.00 5.10
C LEU A 171 5.55 -14.70 5.82
N TYR A 172 4.31 -14.42 5.42
CA TYR A 172 3.09 -14.96 6.04
C TYR A 172 2.10 -15.44 4.96
N PRO A 173 2.43 -16.49 4.19
CA PRO A 173 1.68 -16.89 2.99
C PRO A 173 0.24 -17.32 3.25
N ASN A 174 -0.03 -17.88 4.44
CA ASN A 174 -1.34 -18.39 4.84
C ASN A 174 -2.21 -17.34 5.54
N ALA A 175 -1.65 -16.15 5.77
CA ALA A 175 -2.31 -15.11 6.53
C ALA A 175 -3.18 -14.25 5.63
N HIS A 176 -4.41 -13.99 6.06
CA HIS A 176 -5.24 -12.99 5.42
C HIS A 176 -4.75 -11.58 5.81
N PHE A 177 -4.68 -10.69 4.84
CA PHE A 177 -4.39 -9.28 5.08
C PHE A 177 -5.02 -8.39 4.04
N VAL A 178 -5.17 -7.10 4.38
CA VAL A 178 -5.62 -6.06 3.46
C VAL A 178 -4.61 -4.92 3.42
N LEU A 179 -4.38 -4.39 2.22
CA LEU A 179 -3.51 -3.26 1.94
C LEU A 179 -4.32 -2.05 1.47
N ALA A 180 -3.98 -0.87 2.01
CA ALA A 180 -4.49 0.43 1.54
C ALA A 180 -3.33 1.35 1.14
N PHE A 181 -3.54 2.18 0.12
CA PHE A 181 -2.55 3.19 -0.30
C PHE A 181 -2.99 4.60 0.10
N HIS A 182 -2.22 5.24 0.98
CA HIS A 182 -2.37 6.66 1.31
C HIS A 182 -1.39 7.50 0.48
N ASN A 183 -1.93 8.25 -0.49
CA ASN A 183 -1.23 9.28 -1.27
C ASN A 183 -1.68 10.71 -0.92
N ASP A 184 -2.60 10.82 0.04
CA ASP A 184 -3.27 12.02 0.54
C ASP A 184 -2.46 12.72 1.64
N THR A 185 -1.22 12.31 1.87
CA THR A 185 -0.31 12.86 2.88
C THR A 185 1.04 13.22 2.25
N ASP A 186 1.82 14.06 2.92
CA ASP A 186 3.15 14.48 2.45
C ASP A 186 4.13 13.32 2.25
N ASN A 187 3.89 12.19 2.93
CA ASN A 187 4.71 10.99 2.85
C ASN A 187 3.85 9.79 2.41
N PRO A 188 3.83 9.46 1.12
CA PRO A 188 3.07 8.33 0.61
C PRO A 188 3.45 7.02 1.33
N HIS A 189 2.46 6.31 1.84
CA HIS A 189 2.69 5.10 2.63
C HIS A 189 1.61 4.05 2.36
N ARG A 190 1.92 2.79 2.70
CA ARG A 190 0.97 1.67 2.62
C ARG A 190 0.61 1.24 4.02
N HIS A 191 -0.69 1.15 4.29
CA HIS A 191 -1.19 0.43 5.46
C HIS A 191 -1.42 -1.01 5.09
N ILE A 192 -1.05 -1.92 5.99
CA ILE A 192 -1.44 -3.33 5.91
C ILE A 192 -2.08 -3.72 7.23
N CYS A 193 -3.27 -4.29 7.18
CA CYS A 193 -3.91 -4.94 8.32
C CYS A 193 -3.72 -6.45 8.15
N LEU A 194 -2.87 -7.09 8.95
CA LEU A 194 -2.60 -8.53 8.90
C LEU A 194 -3.40 -9.25 9.98
N LYS A 195 -4.17 -10.28 9.62
CA LYS A 195 -4.84 -11.16 10.57
C LYS A 195 -3.81 -11.98 11.35
N ALA A 196 -3.90 -11.97 12.69
CA ALA A 196 -2.93 -12.63 13.56
C ALA A 196 -3.14 -14.16 13.67
N THR A 197 -4.29 -14.67 13.23
CA THR A 197 -4.61 -16.10 13.22
C THR A 197 -4.90 -16.54 11.79
N ASN A 198 -4.20 -17.57 11.34
CA ASN A 198 -4.41 -18.20 10.04
C ASN A 198 -5.71 -19.02 10.04
N ASN A 199 -6.13 -19.47 8.86
CA ASN A 199 -7.37 -20.24 8.71
C ASN A 199 -7.32 -21.61 9.41
N ASP A 200 -6.12 -22.17 9.59
CA ASP A 200 -5.87 -23.42 10.33
C ASP A 200 -5.84 -23.24 11.86
N GLY A 201 -6.05 -22.02 12.35
CA GLY A 201 -6.00 -21.68 13.78
C GLY A 201 -4.60 -21.41 14.33
N SER A 202 -3.54 -21.62 13.53
CA SER A 202 -2.18 -21.23 13.92
C SER A 202 -2.07 -19.71 14.05
N ARG A 203 -1.25 -19.25 14.99
CA ARG A 203 -1.10 -17.82 15.28
C ARG A 203 0.27 -17.30 14.90
N ILE A 204 0.27 -16.12 14.30
CA ILE A 204 1.46 -15.35 14.01
C ILE A 204 1.84 -14.58 15.28
N ASP A 205 3.11 -14.69 15.67
CA ASP A 205 3.71 -13.91 16.75
C ASP A 205 4.89 -13.11 16.21
N ILE A 206 4.65 -11.84 15.86
CA ILE A 206 5.70 -10.96 15.31
C ILE A 206 6.59 -10.42 16.42
N LYS A 207 7.84 -10.87 16.45
CA LYS A 207 8.87 -10.45 17.39
C LYS A 207 9.74 -9.34 16.79
N LYS A 208 10.63 -8.79 17.63
CA LYS A 208 11.58 -7.75 17.20
C LYS A 208 12.50 -8.19 16.05
N ALA A 209 12.89 -9.47 16.02
CA ALA A 209 13.68 -10.03 14.93
C ALA A 209 12.91 -9.98 13.61
N ASP A 210 11.64 -10.36 13.63
CA ASP A 210 10.77 -10.36 12.45
C ASP A 210 10.57 -8.95 11.88
N CYS A 211 10.47 -7.93 12.72
CA CYS A 211 10.45 -6.54 12.25
C CYS A 211 11.70 -6.17 11.43
N THR A 212 12.86 -6.74 11.76
CA THR A 212 14.08 -6.55 10.95
C THR A 212 13.98 -7.30 9.64
N THR A 213 13.52 -8.55 9.68
CA THR A 213 13.33 -9.39 8.49
C THR A 213 12.36 -8.72 7.51
N ILE A 214 11.19 -8.29 7.98
CA ILE A 214 10.20 -7.55 7.18
C ILE A 214 10.84 -6.34 6.51
N ARG A 215 11.60 -5.53 7.26
CA ARG A 215 12.24 -4.33 6.72
C ARG A 215 13.28 -4.65 5.64
N LYS A 216 14.07 -5.71 5.83
CA LYS A 216 15.07 -6.17 4.85
C LYS A 216 14.40 -6.72 3.58
N THR A 217 13.44 -7.62 3.74
CA THR A 217 12.67 -8.20 2.62
C THR A 217 11.94 -7.11 1.82
N PHE A 218 11.43 -6.08 2.49
CA PHE A 218 10.81 -4.94 1.82
C PHE A 218 11.80 -4.16 0.94
N ALA A 219 12.99 -3.84 1.48
CA ALA A 219 14.04 -3.19 0.70
C ALA A 219 14.51 -4.06 -0.48
N GLU A 220 14.68 -5.38 -0.28
CA GLU A 220 15.01 -6.33 -1.34
C GLU A 220 13.94 -6.35 -2.45
N ASN A 221 12.66 -6.38 -2.08
CA ASN A 221 11.55 -6.38 -3.03
C ASN A 221 11.43 -5.06 -3.80
N LEU A 222 11.81 -3.93 -3.20
CA LEU A 222 11.94 -2.64 -3.90
C LEU A 222 13.13 -2.65 -4.87
N ASN A 223 14.29 -3.17 -4.45
CA ASN A 223 15.48 -3.27 -5.30
C ASN A 223 15.23 -4.17 -6.52
N LYS A 224 14.52 -5.29 -6.37
CA LYS A 224 14.09 -6.15 -7.50
C LYS A 224 13.26 -5.39 -8.54
N ARG A 225 12.59 -4.31 -8.14
CA ARG A 225 11.76 -3.44 -8.99
C ARG A 225 12.49 -2.20 -9.48
N GLY A 226 13.81 -2.13 -9.27
CA GLY A 226 14.64 -1.01 -9.71
C GLY A 226 14.59 0.22 -8.79
N VAL A 227 13.91 0.15 -7.64
CA VAL A 227 13.92 1.21 -6.64
C VAL A 227 15.07 0.96 -5.66
N TYR A 228 16.07 1.83 -5.66
CA TYR A 228 17.22 1.72 -4.77
C TYR A 228 16.80 1.96 -3.31
N ALA A 229 16.76 0.89 -2.53
CA ALA A 229 16.23 0.90 -1.17
C ALA A 229 17.18 0.20 -0.19
N LEU A 230 17.30 0.76 1.00
CA LEU A 230 18.15 0.25 2.08
C LEU A 230 17.34 -0.03 3.33
N ALA A 231 17.83 -0.95 4.16
CA ALA A 231 17.23 -1.32 5.44
C ALA A 231 18.31 -1.39 6.55
N THR A 232 19.08 -0.31 6.72
CA THR A 232 20.24 -0.28 7.63
C THR A 232 19.86 0.03 9.08
N ARG A 233 20.69 -0.43 10.00
CA ARG A 233 20.69 -0.06 11.42
C ARG A 233 21.76 1.01 11.64
N LYS A 234 21.66 1.75 12.75
CA LYS A 234 22.67 2.78 13.12
C LYS A 234 24.11 2.24 13.16
N GLN A 235 24.25 0.94 13.43
CA GLN A 235 25.52 0.22 13.57
C GLN A 235 26.08 -0.27 12.22
N ASP A 236 25.26 -0.31 11.18
CA ASP A 236 25.68 -0.82 9.87
C ASP A 236 26.54 0.25 9.18
N SER A 237 27.74 -0.13 8.75
CA SER A 237 28.74 0.74 8.14
C SER A 237 28.42 1.14 6.69
N ILE A 238 27.22 0.86 6.20
CA ILE A 238 26.76 1.23 4.84
C ILE A 238 26.38 2.71 4.87
N ARG A 239 27.37 3.57 5.08
CA ARG A 239 27.26 5.02 5.10
C ARG A 239 28.43 5.60 4.34
N GLY A 240 28.35 5.58 3.01
CA GLY A 240 29.18 6.44 2.16
C GLY A 240 29.89 5.80 0.98
N ASP A 241 30.34 4.53 1.06
CA ASP A 241 31.43 4.12 0.17
C ASP A 241 31.13 2.99 -0.83
N ASN A 242 30.06 2.20 -0.66
CA ASN A 242 29.71 1.14 -1.60
C ASN A 242 28.22 1.21 -2.00
N LEU A 243 27.92 2.05 -2.98
CA LEU A 243 26.66 1.93 -3.72
C LEU A 243 26.76 0.66 -4.58
N PRO A 244 25.86 -0.34 -4.41
CA PRO A 244 25.70 -1.39 -5.40
C PRO A 244 25.46 -0.72 -6.76
N THR A 245 26.34 -0.98 -7.71
CA THR A 245 26.09 -0.67 -9.12
C THR A 245 24.81 -1.39 -9.50
N ILE A 246 23.74 -0.62 -9.73
CA ILE A 246 22.55 -1.14 -10.38
C ILE A 246 23.04 -1.52 -11.78
N SER A 247 23.27 -2.82 -12.00
CA SER A 247 23.57 -3.36 -13.31
C SER A 247 22.43 -2.93 -14.22
N GLN A 248 22.69 -1.98 -15.10
CA GLN A 248 21.86 -1.78 -16.27
C GLN A 248 22.00 -3.08 -17.06
N LYS A 249 20.97 -3.95 -17.00
CA LYS A 249 20.91 -5.06 -17.93
C LYS A 249 20.73 -4.46 -19.34
N PRO A 250 21.40 -5.03 -20.35
CA PRO A 250 21.31 -4.57 -21.73
C PRO A 250 19.89 -4.71 -22.29
#